data_AF-A0A382ZIP0-F1
#
_entry.id   AF-A0A382ZIP0-F1
#
_cell.length_a   1.000
_cell.length_b   1.000
_cell.length_c   1.000
_cell.angle_alpha   90.00
_cell.angle_beta   90.00
_cell.angle_gamma   90.00
#
_symmetry.space_group_name_H-M   'P 1'
#
loop_
_entity.id
_entity.type
_entity.pdbx_description
1 polymer ?
#
loop_
_entity_poly.entity_id
_entity_poly.type
_entity_poly.pdbx_seq_one_letter_code
_entity_poly.pdbx_strand_id
1 'polypeptide(L)' 'DPTNDPRSGGVPAGHMKLSCFLGIPFIVAGQLLGACAMANKPGGYTDADIEYCAPLAQIGGLLIAADRS' A
#
# COMPACT_ATOMS: atom_id res chain seq x y z
N ASP A 1 -12.16 -10.45 -14.04
CA ASP A 1 -10.72 -10.78 -14.02
C ASP A 1 -9.97 -9.64 -14.70
N PRO A 2 -9.09 -8.91 -14.00
CA PRO A 2 -8.36 -7.75 -14.55
C PRO A 2 -7.61 -8.04 -15.85
N THR A 3 -7.11 -9.27 -16.02
CA THR A 3 -6.38 -9.67 -17.22
C THR A 3 -7.30 -9.83 -18.43
N ASN A 4 -8.57 -10.17 -18.20
CA ASN A 4 -9.58 -10.40 -19.24
C ASN A 4 -10.62 -9.27 -19.34
N ASP A 5 -10.45 -8.15 -18.62
CA ASP A 5 -11.37 -7.02 -18.71
C ASP A 5 -11.18 -6.29 -20.05
N PRO A 6 -12.23 -6.18 -20.90
CA PRO A 6 -12.11 -5.55 -22.23
C PRO A 6 -11.77 -4.05 -22.17
N ARG A 7 -11.89 -3.41 -21.00
CA ARG A 7 -11.50 -2.02 -20.77
C ARG A 7 -10.04 -1.90 -20.29
N SER A 8 -9.37 -3.02 -20.06
CA SER A 8 -7.99 -3.04 -19.62
C SER A 8 -7.08 -2.47 -20.71
N GLY A 9 -6.26 -1.48 -20.35
CA GLY A 9 -5.16 -1.01 -21.21
C GLY A 9 -3.98 -1.99 -21.25
N GLY A 10 -4.12 -3.17 -20.62
CA GLY A 10 -3.03 -4.10 -20.40
C GLY A 10 -2.08 -3.63 -19.29
N VAL A 11 -1.02 -4.40 -19.10
CA VAL A 11 0.06 -4.09 -18.16
C VAL A 11 1.19 -3.40 -18.96
N PRO A 12 1.64 -2.19 -18.56
CA PRO A 12 2.71 -1.50 -19.27
C PRO A 12 3.97 -2.36 -19.44
N ALA A 13 4.67 -2.18 -20.55
CA ALA A 13 5.93 -2.90 -20.79
C ALA A 13 6.92 -2.67 -19.64
N GLY A 14 7.50 -3.75 -19.12
CA GLY A 14 8.43 -3.71 -17.98
C GLY A 14 7.77 -3.70 -16.60
N HIS A 15 6.45 -3.70 -16.50
CA HIS A 15 5.78 -3.77 -15.20
C HIS A 15 5.93 -5.16 -14.59
N MET A 16 6.54 -5.23 -13.41
CA MET A 16 6.71 -6.50 -12.69
C MET A 16 5.36 -7.08 -12.28
N LYS A 17 5.24 -8.41 -12.36
CA LYS A 17 4.09 -9.12 -11.81
C LYS A 17 4.04 -8.91 -10.29
N LEU A 18 2.85 -8.67 -9.76
CA LEU A 18 2.63 -8.61 -8.32
C LEU A 18 2.54 -10.05 -7.77
N SER A 19 3.52 -10.47 -6.98
CA SER A 19 3.58 -11.81 -6.35
C SER A 19 3.20 -11.80 -4.87
N CYS A 20 3.45 -10.69 -4.17
CA CYS A 20 3.01 -10.44 -2.80
C CYS A 20 2.81 -8.93 -2.59
N PHE A 21 2.00 -8.57 -1.59
CA PHE A 21 1.60 -7.20 -1.33
C PHE A 21 1.42 -6.97 0.17
N LEU A 22 1.83 -5.79 0.66
CA LEU A 22 1.51 -5.30 2.00
C LEU A 22 1.03 -3.85 1.90
N GLY A 23 -0.22 -3.64 2.28
CA GLY A 23 -0.84 -2.33 2.38
C GLY A 23 -0.82 -1.83 3.83
N ILE A 24 -0.36 -0.59 4.02
CA ILE A 24 -0.28 0.08 5.32
C ILE A 24 -1.22 1.29 5.28
N PRO A 25 -2.46 1.17 5.78
CA PRO A 25 -3.42 2.28 5.78
C PRO A 25 -3.04 3.33 6.81
N PHE A 26 -3.19 4.60 6.45
CA PHE A 26 -2.97 5.73 7.34
C PHE A 26 -4.31 6.23 7.86
N ILE A 27 -4.64 5.83 9.09
CA ILE A 27 -5.93 6.13 9.73
C ILE A 27 -5.70 7.12 10.88
N VAL A 28 -6.36 8.27 10.82
CA VAL A 28 -6.32 9.29 11.89
C VAL A 28 -7.75 9.64 12.28
N ALA A 29 -8.05 9.60 13.58
CA ALA A 29 -9.40 9.87 14.11
C ALA A 29 -10.52 9.07 13.40
N GLY A 30 -10.25 7.82 13.02
CA GLY A 30 -11.20 6.95 12.33
C GLY A 30 -11.36 7.21 10.82
N GLN A 31 -10.61 8.16 10.25
CA GLN A 31 -10.64 8.47 8.83
C GLN A 31 -9.41 7.92 8.09
N LEU A 32 -9.63 7.32 6.92
CA LEU A 32 -8.55 6.92 6.01
C LEU A 32 -8.03 8.16 5.27
N LEU A 33 -6.81 8.58 5.60
CA LEU A 33 -6.20 9.75 4.98
C LEU A 33 -5.31 9.41 3.77
N GLY A 34 -4.76 8.19 3.75
CA GLY A 34 -3.90 7.67 2.69
C GLY A 34 -3.43 6.25 2.99
N ALA A 35 -2.47 5.75 2.22
CA ALA A 35 -1.83 4.47 2.47
C ALA A 35 -0.43 4.40 1.84
N CYS A 36 0.43 3.56 2.40
CA CYS A 36 1.64 3.07 1.74
C CYS A 36 1.42 1.65 1.25
N ALA A 37 1.96 1.31 0.08
CA ALA A 37 1.86 0.00 -0.52
C ALA A 37 3.26 -0.51 -0.87
N MET A 38 3.56 -1.74 -0.45
CA MET A 38 4.80 -2.42 -0.80
C MET A 38 4.47 -3.70 -1.58
N ALA A 39 5.30 -3.99 -2.58
CA ALA A 39 5.11 -5.11 -3.48
C ALA A 39 6.37 -5.99 -3.53
N ASN A 40 6.17 -7.28 -3.75
CA ASN A 40 7.21 -8.21 -4.21
C ASN A 40 8.41 -8.38 -3.26
N LYS A 41 8.22 -8.27 -1.94
CA LYS A 41 9.24 -8.66 -0.96
C LYS A 41 9.62 -10.15 -1.15
N PRO A 42 10.91 -10.49 -1.36
CA PRO A 42 11.36 -11.87 -1.39
C PRO A 42 10.97 -12.62 -0.11
N GLY A 43 10.36 -13.80 -0.25
CA GLY A 43 9.86 -14.59 0.89
C GLY A 43 8.48 -14.18 1.42
N GLY A 44 7.85 -13.13 0.86
CA GLY A 44 6.55 -12.65 1.30
C GLY A 44 6.61 -11.74 2.53
N TYR A 45 5.43 -11.32 2.99
CA TYR A 45 5.27 -10.49 4.19
C TYR A 45 4.79 -11.35 5.36
N THR A 46 5.23 -10.99 6.57
CA THR A 46 4.84 -11.63 7.83
C THR A 46 4.23 -10.61 8.79
N ASP A 47 3.67 -11.06 9.90
CA ASP A 47 3.13 -10.16 10.93
C ASP A 47 4.22 -9.24 11.52
N ALA A 48 5.48 -9.70 11.55
CA ALA A 48 6.61 -8.87 11.97
C ALA A 48 6.86 -7.68 11.03
N ASP A 49 6.55 -7.81 9.73
CA ASP A 49 6.61 -6.69 8.80
C ASP A 49 5.52 -5.65 9.09
N ILE A 50 4.34 -6.10 9.52
CA ILE A 50 3.24 -5.21 9.92
C ILE A 50 3.65 -4.41 11.16
N GLU A 51 4.17 -5.09 12.18
CA GLU A 51 4.66 -4.47 13.42
C GLU A 51 5.78 -3.46 13.13
N TYR A 52 6.72 -3.84 12.26
CA TYR A 52 7.80 -2.96 11.82
C TYR A 52 7.29 -1.69 11.11
N CYS A 53 6.21 -1.80 10.33
CA CYS A 53 5.59 -0.69 9.63
C CYS A 53 4.59 0.12 10.46
N ALA A 54 4.23 -0.29 11.68
CA ALA A 54 3.26 0.41 12.51
C ALA A 54 3.62 1.89 12.77
N PRO A 55 4.90 2.26 13.04
CA PRO A 55 5.27 3.67 13.18
C PRO A 55 5.05 4.49 11.90
N LEU A 56 5.32 3.90 10.74
CA LEU A 56 5.07 4.54 9.44
C LEU A 56 3.58 4.84 9.26
N ALA A 57 2.70 3.92 9.65
CA ALA A 57 1.26 4.11 9.56
C ALA A 57 0.77 5.31 10.37
N GLN A 58 1.30 5.47 11.59
CA GLN A 58 0.94 6.55 12.50
C GLN A 58 1.50 7.89 12.02
N ILE A 59 2.80 7.97 11.76
CA ILE A 59 3.47 9.21 11.38
C ILE A 59 3.00 9.68 10.01
N GLY A 60 2.88 8.78 9.04
CA GLY A 60 2.39 9.10 7.69
C GLY A 60 0.98 9.70 7.71
N GLY A 61 0.09 9.15 8.55
CA GLY A 61 -1.24 9.70 8.75
C GLY A 61 -1.23 11.12 9.34
N LEU A 62 -0.42 11.34 10.38
CA LEU A 62 -0.31 12.67 11.01
C LEU A 62 0.29 13.72 10.08
N LEU A 63 1.28 13.36 9.25
CA LEU A 63 1.86 14.26 8.26
C LEU A 63 0.83 14.69 7.21
N ILE A 64 0.06 13.74 6.67
CA ILE A 64 -1.03 14.06 5.72
C ILE A 64 -2.10 14.93 6.40
N ALA A 65 -2.44 14.63 7.66
CA ALA A 65 -3.42 15.43 8.40
C ALA A 65 -2.96 16.88 8.58
N ALA A 66 -1.68 17.10 8.88
CA ALA A 66 -1.10 18.42 9.07
C ALA A 66 -0.97 19.23 7.77
N ASP A 67 -0.72 18.57 6.62
CA ASP A 67 -0.69 19.24 5.31
C ASP A 67 -2.08 19.72 4.86
N ARG A 68 -3.14 19.05 5.34
CA ARG A 68 -4.53 19.36 5.01
C ARG A 68 -5.18 20.42 5.92
N SER A 69 -4.49 20.87 6.98
CA SER A 69 -4.97 21.87 7.94
C SER A 69 -4.50 23.27 7.60
#